data_AF-A0A7Z9Y3N7-F1
#
_entry.id   AF-A0A7Z9Y3N7-F1
#
_cell.length_a   1.000
_cell.length_b   1.000
_cell.length_c   1.000
_cell.angle_alpha   90.00
_cell.angle_beta   90.00
_cell.angle_gamma   90.00
#
_symmetry.space_group_name_H-M   'P 1'
#
loop_
_entity.id
_entity.type
_entity.pdbx_description
1 polymer ?
#
loop_
_entity_poly.entity_id
_entity_poly.type
_entity_poly.pdbx_seq_one_letter_code
_entity_poly.pdbx_strand_id
1 'polypeptide(L)'
;MNTFTKEAVKQLSASLNEPDWMLEFRLRAFEIYENTPMPTTKDEPWRRTNLRFMPWNEFGPSVNGDAAVDAEIPSFLGEQLTEDEVGGSLLQIDGVTKQYELSDALREQGVIFCDMSTAVTEYPDLIQKYFMTEGVRPDEGKFAALHAAFWRGGTFLYVPKNVIAAAPLHTVLWSVNGKTFTHTLVVVEEGAEVVFMDEYASADNDDSGLHNGAVELLVRDNASLIYAGLQDFGSNIWQF
;
A
#
# COMPACT_ATOMS: atom_id res chain seq x y z
N MET A 1 -23.88 1.85 -10.34
CA MET A 1 -23.30 0.61 -10.91
C MET A 1 -22.17 0.19 -9.99
N ASN A 2 -22.00 -1.10 -9.72
CA ASN A 2 -20.82 -1.57 -8.97
C ASN A 2 -19.58 -1.41 -9.86
N THR A 3 -18.62 -0.61 -9.42
CA THR A 3 -17.39 -0.29 -10.16
C THR A 3 -16.29 -1.33 -9.94
N PHE A 4 -16.39 -2.11 -8.87
CA PHE A 4 -15.50 -3.23 -8.58
C PHE A 4 -15.99 -4.49 -9.30
N THR A 5 -15.33 -4.84 -10.40
CA THR A 5 -15.68 -5.99 -11.25
C THR A 5 -14.47 -6.86 -11.54
N LYS A 6 -14.73 -8.11 -11.94
CA LYS A 6 -13.69 -9.04 -12.40
C LYS A 6 -12.93 -8.49 -13.61
N GLU A 7 -13.62 -7.78 -14.51
CA GLU A 7 -13.03 -7.09 -15.65
C GLU A 7 -12.07 -5.98 -15.20
N ALA A 8 -12.44 -5.20 -14.18
CA ALA A 8 -11.57 -4.16 -13.63
C ALA A 8 -10.29 -4.74 -13.01
N VAL A 9 -10.38 -5.91 -12.35
CA VAL A 9 -9.18 -6.63 -11.84
C VAL A 9 -8.23 -6.99 -12.99
N LYS A 10 -8.77 -7.54 -14.08
CA LYS A 10 -7.96 -7.89 -15.27
C LYS A 10 -7.34 -6.65 -15.92
N GLN A 11 -8.09 -5.56 -16.01
CA GLN A 11 -7.60 -4.28 -16.55
C GLN A 11 -6.47 -3.72 -15.71
N LEU A 12 -6.62 -3.69 -14.38
CA LEU A 12 -5.59 -3.24 -13.45
C LEU A 12 -4.31 -4.07 -13.62
N SER A 13 -4.42 -5.39 -13.57
CA SER A 13 -3.27 -6.29 -13.69
C SER A 13 -2.55 -6.14 -15.03
N ALA A 14 -3.30 -6.01 -16.13
CA ALA A 14 -2.75 -5.75 -17.46
C ALA A 14 -2.05 -4.36 -17.53
N SER A 15 -2.61 -3.33 -16.91
CA SER A 15 -2.01 -1.98 -16.88
C SER A 15 -0.67 -1.94 -16.15
N LEU A 16 -0.50 -2.82 -15.14
CA LEU A 16 0.71 -2.94 -14.33
C LEU A 16 1.70 -3.94 -14.93
N ASN A 17 1.35 -4.59 -16.05
CA ASN A 17 2.15 -5.63 -16.69
C ASN A 17 2.58 -6.74 -15.71
N GLU A 18 1.63 -7.17 -14.87
CA GLU A 18 1.90 -8.15 -13.82
C GLU A 18 2.14 -9.57 -14.37
N PRO A 19 2.91 -10.40 -13.65
CA PRO A 19 3.03 -11.82 -13.94
C PRO A 19 1.71 -12.57 -13.67
N ASP A 20 1.50 -13.70 -14.36
CA ASP A 20 0.27 -14.50 -14.29
C ASP A 20 -0.15 -14.86 -12.86
N TRP A 21 0.82 -15.18 -11.98
CA TRP A 21 0.53 -15.57 -10.61
C TRP A 21 -0.13 -14.45 -9.80
N MET A 22 0.22 -13.17 -10.06
CA MET A 22 -0.38 -12.04 -9.37
C MET A 22 -1.80 -11.78 -9.88
N LEU A 23 -2.04 -11.94 -11.18
CA LEU A 23 -3.40 -11.92 -11.72
C LEU A 23 -4.27 -13.01 -11.08
N GLU A 24 -3.77 -14.24 -10.98
CA GLU A 24 -4.48 -15.35 -10.34
C GLU A 24 -4.79 -15.07 -8.87
N PHE A 25 -3.83 -14.49 -8.13
CA PHE A 25 -4.01 -14.05 -6.75
C PHE A 25 -5.15 -13.02 -6.65
N ARG A 26 -5.10 -11.94 -7.44
CA ARG A 26 -6.12 -10.89 -7.44
C ARG A 26 -7.51 -11.42 -7.79
N LEU A 27 -7.60 -12.33 -8.76
CA LEU A 27 -8.87 -12.96 -9.15
C LEU A 27 -9.46 -13.82 -8.03
N ARG A 28 -8.62 -14.57 -7.30
CA ARG A 28 -9.06 -15.33 -6.12
C ARG A 28 -9.51 -14.42 -4.99
N ALA A 29 -8.75 -13.35 -4.72
CA ALA A 29 -9.14 -12.34 -3.75
C ALA A 29 -10.49 -11.69 -4.10
N PHE A 30 -10.73 -11.41 -5.38
CA PHE A 30 -12.01 -10.86 -5.85
C PHE A 30 -13.17 -11.85 -5.64
N GLU A 31 -12.96 -13.15 -5.86
CA GLU A 31 -13.96 -14.17 -5.55
C GLU A 31 -14.27 -14.25 -4.05
N ILE A 32 -13.25 -14.14 -3.19
CA ILE A 32 -13.44 -14.04 -1.72
C ILE A 32 -14.26 -12.78 -1.41
N TYR A 33 -13.93 -11.64 -2.03
CA TYR A 33 -14.68 -10.41 -1.87
C TYR A 33 -16.15 -10.59 -2.25
N GLU A 34 -16.47 -11.17 -3.41
CA GLU A 34 -17.86 -11.37 -3.84
C GLU A 34 -18.65 -12.28 -2.90
N ASN A 35 -18.01 -13.32 -2.36
CA ASN A 35 -18.65 -14.29 -1.46
C ASN A 35 -18.70 -13.82 0.00
N THR A 36 -17.90 -12.83 0.39
CA THR A 36 -17.93 -12.26 1.74
C THR A 36 -19.08 -11.26 1.85
N PRO A 37 -19.99 -11.38 2.84
CA PRO A 37 -21.05 -10.40 3.03
C PRO A 37 -20.47 -9.05 3.49
N MET A 38 -21.16 -7.95 3.17
CA MET A 38 -20.84 -6.67 3.78
C MET A 38 -21.06 -6.77 5.29
N PRO A 39 -20.12 -6.28 6.12
CA PRO A 39 -20.31 -6.28 7.55
C PRO A 39 -21.41 -5.32 7.96
N THR A 40 -22.03 -5.61 9.09
CA THR A 40 -23.14 -4.86 9.67
C THR A 40 -22.83 -4.47 11.10
N THR A 41 -23.60 -3.56 11.68
CA THR A 41 -23.45 -3.19 13.09
C THR A 41 -23.84 -4.31 14.07
N LYS A 42 -24.28 -5.48 13.57
CA LYS A 42 -24.47 -6.70 14.37
C LYS A 42 -23.19 -7.49 14.54
N ASP A 43 -22.21 -7.30 13.65
CA ASP A 43 -20.91 -7.93 13.74
C ASP A 43 -20.08 -7.15 14.77
N GLU A 44 -19.53 -7.84 15.79
CA GLU A 44 -18.87 -7.17 16.93
C GLU A 44 -17.76 -6.19 16.50
N PRO A 45 -16.88 -6.51 15.51
CA PRO A 45 -15.87 -5.56 15.02
C PRO A 45 -16.46 -4.29 14.39
N TRP A 46 -17.71 -4.34 13.93
CA TRP A 46 -18.37 -3.28 13.15
C TRP A 46 -19.50 -2.58 13.91
N ARG A 47 -19.75 -2.91 15.18
CA ARG A 47 -20.89 -2.38 15.94
C ARG A 47 -20.92 -0.85 16.09
N ARG A 48 -19.78 -0.18 15.91
CA ARG A 48 -19.64 1.28 15.97
C ARG A 48 -19.44 1.95 14.61
N THR A 49 -19.31 1.17 13.54
CA THR A 49 -18.99 1.68 12.20
C THR A 49 -20.15 1.34 11.26
N ASN A 50 -20.97 2.34 10.96
CA ASN A 50 -22.15 2.15 10.12
C ASN A 50 -21.86 2.49 8.66
N LEU A 51 -21.75 1.46 7.83
CA LEU A 51 -21.44 1.58 6.40
C LEU A 51 -22.63 1.95 5.52
N ARG A 52 -23.83 2.15 6.08
CA ARG A 52 -25.04 2.47 5.30
C ARG A 52 -24.94 3.80 4.54
N PHE A 53 -24.19 4.75 5.08
CA PHE A 53 -24.04 6.09 4.51
C PHE A 53 -22.82 6.23 3.60
N MET A 54 -22.10 5.14 3.40
CA MET A 54 -20.92 5.10 2.56
C MET A 54 -21.34 5.22 1.07
N PRO A 55 -20.81 6.21 0.32
CA PRO A 55 -21.22 6.50 -1.06
C PRO A 55 -20.55 5.53 -2.05
N TRP A 56 -20.92 4.24 -1.99
CA TRP A 56 -20.34 3.16 -2.79
C TRP A 56 -20.35 3.39 -4.30
N ASN A 57 -21.28 4.20 -4.80
CA ASN A 57 -21.39 4.56 -6.21
C ASN A 57 -20.36 5.61 -6.67
N GLU A 58 -19.72 6.33 -5.75
CA GLU A 58 -18.65 7.30 -6.02
C GLU A 58 -17.27 6.63 -6.03
N PHE A 59 -17.16 5.48 -5.37
CA PHE A 59 -15.91 4.72 -5.32
C PHE A 59 -15.69 3.85 -6.55
N GLY A 60 -14.44 3.48 -6.74
CA GLY A 60 -14.02 2.51 -7.74
C GLY A 60 -12.51 2.31 -7.71
N PRO A 61 -12.00 1.33 -8.49
CA PRO A 61 -10.57 1.08 -8.55
C PRO A 61 -9.85 2.17 -9.38
N SER A 62 -8.60 2.46 -9.02
CA SER A 62 -7.68 3.20 -9.88
C SER A 62 -7.00 2.21 -10.84
N VAL A 63 -7.59 2.03 -12.03
CA VAL A 63 -7.10 1.01 -12.98
C VAL A 63 -5.80 1.40 -13.66
N ASN A 64 -5.61 2.67 -14.04
CA ASN A 64 -4.46 3.06 -14.86
C ASN A 64 -3.59 4.17 -14.24
N GLY A 65 -4.04 4.83 -13.17
CA GLY A 65 -3.28 5.93 -12.54
C GLY A 65 -3.16 7.19 -13.40
N ASP A 66 -4.07 7.41 -14.35
CA ASP A 66 -3.99 8.51 -15.34
C ASP A 66 -3.90 9.91 -14.71
N ALA A 67 -4.45 10.10 -13.50
CA ALA A 67 -4.38 11.37 -12.78
C ALA A 67 -2.97 11.70 -12.22
N ALA A 68 -2.03 10.75 -12.25
CA ALA A 68 -0.69 10.94 -11.72
C ALA A 68 0.20 11.82 -12.62
N VAL A 69 -0.14 12.07 -13.88
CA VAL A 69 0.81 12.66 -14.85
C VAL A 69 1.09 14.15 -14.59
N ASP A 70 0.12 14.91 -14.07
CA ASP A 70 0.20 16.38 -13.97
C ASP A 70 -0.10 16.94 -12.56
N ALA A 71 -0.14 16.09 -11.53
CA ALA A 71 -0.46 16.52 -10.17
C ALA A 71 0.71 17.29 -9.51
N GLU A 72 0.39 18.45 -8.95
CA GLU A 72 1.30 19.19 -8.06
C GLU A 72 1.44 18.44 -6.73
N ILE A 73 2.68 18.30 -6.25
CA ILE A 73 2.99 17.70 -4.96
C ILE A 73 3.13 18.84 -3.95
N PRO A 74 2.31 18.87 -2.88
CA PRO A 74 2.47 19.85 -1.82
C PRO A 74 3.89 19.82 -1.22
N SER A 75 4.48 21.00 -0.99
CA SER A 75 5.87 21.11 -0.53
C SER A 75 6.14 20.52 0.85
N PHE A 76 5.09 20.38 1.67
CA PHE A 76 5.20 19.82 3.02
C PHE A 76 5.38 18.29 3.02
N LEU A 77 5.00 17.62 1.94
CA LEU A 77 5.13 16.17 1.83
C LEU A 77 6.58 15.78 1.58
N GLY A 78 7.05 14.77 2.31
CA GLY A 78 8.45 14.37 2.20
C GLY A 78 9.41 15.31 2.90
N GLU A 79 8.90 16.31 3.64
CA GLU A 79 9.76 17.11 4.52
C GLU A 79 10.40 16.21 5.58
N GLN A 80 11.71 16.34 5.69
CA GLN A 80 12.50 15.50 6.58
C GLN A 80 12.11 15.77 8.03
N LEU A 81 11.55 14.77 8.71
CA LEU A 81 11.13 14.89 10.12
C LEU A 81 12.30 14.78 11.10
N THR A 82 13.49 14.43 10.62
CA THR A 82 14.71 14.23 11.41
C THR A 82 15.88 14.99 10.80
N GLU A 83 16.92 15.26 11.59
CA GLU A 83 18.17 15.87 11.10
C GLU A 83 19.06 14.87 10.35
N ASP A 84 18.73 13.57 10.39
CA ASP A 84 19.53 12.48 9.81
C ASP A 84 19.27 12.33 8.32
N GLU A 85 20.34 12.28 7.51
CA GLU A 85 20.26 12.07 6.06
C GLU A 85 19.45 10.82 5.71
N VAL A 86 18.46 10.97 4.83
CA VAL A 86 17.55 9.88 4.43
C VAL A 86 18.31 8.84 3.61
N GLY A 87 18.25 7.58 4.02
CA GLY A 87 18.92 6.47 3.35
C GLY A 87 18.24 6.04 2.04
N GLY A 88 16.97 6.41 1.87
CA GLY A 88 16.18 6.21 0.65
C GLY A 88 14.80 6.86 0.75
N SER A 89 14.33 7.37 -0.38
CA SER A 89 13.06 8.08 -0.51
C SER A 89 12.23 7.49 -1.65
N LEU A 90 10.91 7.44 -1.48
CA LEU A 90 9.97 7.00 -2.51
C LEU A 90 8.77 7.93 -2.51
N LEU A 91 8.43 8.51 -3.66
CA LEU A 91 7.23 9.34 -3.81
C LEU A 91 6.34 8.76 -4.90
N GLN A 92 5.07 8.54 -4.54
CA GLN A 92 4.05 8.02 -5.43
C GLN A 92 2.85 8.96 -5.51
N ILE A 93 2.27 9.10 -6.71
CA ILE A 93 0.98 9.76 -6.92
C ILE A 93 0.00 8.73 -7.43
N ASP A 94 -1.13 8.53 -6.72
CA ASP A 94 -2.13 7.49 -7.03
C ASP A 94 -1.51 6.10 -7.33
N GLY A 95 -0.44 5.77 -6.61
CA GLY A 95 0.31 4.52 -6.74
C GLY A 95 1.26 4.44 -7.94
N VAL A 96 1.53 5.55 -8.63
CA VAL A 96 2.58 5.65 -9.67
C VAL A 96 3.81 6.33 -9.09
N THR A 97 4.96 5.66 -9.14
CA THR A 97 6.25 6.20 -8.68
C THR A 97 6.67 7.42 -9.51
N LYS A 98 7.02 8.51 -8.82
CA LYS A 98 7.50 9.78 -9.41
C LYS A 98 8.94 10.09 -9.04
N GLN A 99 9.31 9.78 -7.81
CA GLN A 99 10.66 9.94 -7.31
C GLN A 99 11.04 8.68 -6.55
N TYR A 100 12.28 8.27 -6.70
CA TYR A 100 12.84 7.11 -6.03
C TYR A 100 14.34 7.30 -5.87
N GLU A 101 14.81 7.08 -4.65
CA GLU A 101 16.22 7.05 -4.32
C GLU A 101 16.48 5.99 -3.26
N LEU A 102 17.62 5.32 -3.39
CA LEU A 102 18.16 4.43 -2.36
C LEU A 102 19.67 4.56 -2.39
N SER A 103 20.26 4.86 -1.23
CA SER A 103 21.71 4.99 -1.09
C SER A 103 22.44 3.71 -1.48
N ASP A 104 23.61 3.86 -2.10
CA ASP A 104 24.46 2.72 -2.46
C ASP A 104 24.86 1.92 -1.22
N ALA A 105 25.07 2.58 -0.07
CA ALA A 105 25.42 1.93 1.18
C ALA A 105 24.34 0.96 1.68
N LEU A 106 23.04 1.30 1.55
CA LEU A 106 21.95 0.37 1.91
C LEU A 106 21.78 -0.73 0.86
N ARG A 107 21.95 -0.38 -0.43
CA ARG A 107 21.88 -1.35 -1.54
C ARG A 107 22.97 -2.42 -1.42
N GLU A 108 24.20 -2.03 -1.07
CA GLU A 108 25.34 -2.94 -0.85
C GLU A 108 25.14 -3.86 0.36
N GLN A 109 24.37 -3.44 1.36
CA GLN A 109 23.95 -4.28 2.49
C GLN A 109 22.81 -5.25 2.14
N GLY A 110 22.28 -5.18 0.92
CA GLY A 110 21.19 -6.03 0.46
C GLY A 110 19.80 -5.56 0.90
N VAL A 111 19.67 -4.32 1.39
CA VAL A 111 18.36 -3.72 1.66
C VAL A 111 17.62 -3.53 0.35
N ILE A 112 16.38 -3.99 0.30
CA ILE A 112 15.48 -3.75 -0.83
C ILE A 112 14.46 -2.70 -0.37
N PHE A 113 14.38 -1.61 -1.11
CA PHE A 113 13.40 -0.56 -0.91
C PHE A 113 12.92 -0.11 -2.29
N CYS A 114 11.67 -0.40 -2.63
CA CYS A 114 11.09 -0.04 -3.92
C CYS A 114 9.55 0.01 -3.84
N ASP A 115 8.90 0.43 -4.93
CA ASP A 115 7.45 0.30 -5.02
C ASP A 115 7.02 -1.16 -5.20
N MET A 116 5.80 -1.47 -4.77
CA MET A 116 5.27 -2.83 -4.84
C MET A 116 5.18 -3.41 -6.26
N SER A 117 5.01 -2.60 -7.31
CA SER A 117 4.93 -3.11 -8.69
C SER A 117 6.30 -3.60 -9.17
N THR A 118 7.34 -2.83 -8.86
CA THR A 118 8.74 -3.25 -9.02
C THR A 118 9.00 -4.51 -8.21
N ALA A 119 8.53 -4.56 -6.95
CA ALA A 119 8.78 -5.71 -6.07
C ALA A 119 8.16 -7.02 -6.58
N VAL A 120 6.93 -6.97 -7.10
CA VAL A 120 6.25 -8.12 -7.73
C VAL A 120 7.02 -8.69 -8.92
N THR A 121 7.68 -7.81 -9.68
CA THR A 121 8.39 -8.18 -10.91
C THR A 121 9.82 -8.65 -10.63
N GLU A 122 10.55 -7.94 -9.78
CA GLU A 122 11.98 -8.17 -9.54
C GLU A 122 12.25 -9.15 -8.38
N TYR A 123 11.35 -9.23 -7.40
CA TYR A 123 11.50 -10.07 -6.20
C TYR A 123 10.30 -11.00 -5.98
N PRO A 124 9.83 -11.76 -6.99
CA PRO A 124 8.60 -12.55 -6.89
C PRO A 124 8.66 -13.62 -5.78
N ASP A 125 9.84 -14.18 -5.50
CA ASP A 125 10.01 -15.18 -4.44
C ASP A 125 9.77 -14.60 -3.04
N LEU A 126 10.21 -13.35 -2.81
CA LEU A 126 9.98 -12.66 -1.53
C LEU A 126 8.53 -12.22 -1.40
N ILE A 127 7.95 -11.67 -2.47
CA ILE A 127 6.56 -11.24 -2.46
C ILE A 127 5.62 -12.43 -2.26
N GLN A 128 5.77 -13.52 -3.01
CA GLN A 128 4.93 -14.71 -2.82
C GLN A 128 5.08 -15.33 -1.42
N LYS A 129 6.23 -15.14 -0.76
CA LYS A 129 6.46 -15.64 0.60
C LYS A 129 5.72 -14.79 1.66
N TYR A 130 5.71 -13.47 1.52
CA TYR A 130 5.33 -12.56 2.59
C TYR A 130 4.04 -11.76 2.34
N PHE A 131 3.75 -11.40 1.10
CA PHE A 131 2.62 -10.54 0.76
C PHE A 131 1.28 -11.24 1.04
N MET A 132 0.53 -10.67 1.97
CA MET A 132 -0.79 -11.13 2.41
C MET A 132 -0.83 -12.60 2.86
N THR A 133 0.27 -13.09 3.44
CA THR A 133 0.39 -14.48 3.93
C THR A 133 0.25 -14.58 5.45
N GLU A 134 0.89 -13.65 6.18
CA GLU A 134 0.98 -13.65 7.65
C GLU A 134 0.30 -12.44 8.29
N GLY A 135 0.47 -11.24 7.71
CA GLY A 135 0.02 -9.98 8.30
C GLY A 135 -1.46 -9.71 8.07
N VAL A 136 -1.84 -9.44 6.82
CA VAL A 136 -3.22 -9.19 6.40
C VAL A 136 -3.60 -10.24 5.35
N ARG A 137 -4.48 -11.18 5.69
CA ARG A 137 -4.90 -12.20 4.72
C ARG A 137 -6.17 -11.79 3.98
N PRO A 138 -6.33 -12.16 2.69
CA PRO A 138 -7.53 -11.79 1.93
C PRO A 138 -8.84 -12.29 2.53
N ASP A 139 -8.81 -13.34 3.36
CA ASP A 139 -9.98 -13.95 3.98
C ASP A 139 -10.36 -13.34 5.35
N GLU A 140 -9.64 -12.32 5.83
CA GLU A 140 -9.92 -11.68 7.12
C GLU A 140 -11.13 -10.74 7.09
N GLY A 141 -11.63 -10.40 5.90
CA GLY A 141 -12.89 -9.70 5.77
C GLY A 141 -13.10 -9.07 4.40
N LYS A 142 -14.26 -8.42 4.24
CA LYS A 142 -14.70 -7.82 2.99
C LYS A 142 -13.68 -6.80 2.44
N PHE A 143 -13.15 -5.93 3.30
CA PHE A 143 -12.21 -4.88 2.90
C PHE A 143 -10.79 -5.41 2.63
N ALA A 144 -10.35 -6.43 3.36
CA ALA A 144 -9.09 -7.14 3.08
C ALA A 144 -9.14 -7.86 1.72
N ALA A 145 -10.24 -8.55 1.42
CA ALA A 145 -10.45 -9.17 0.11
C ALA A 145 -10.53 -8.13 -1.03
N LEU A 146 -11.20 -7.00 -0.78
CA LEU A 146 -11.27 -5.90 -1.74
C LEU A 146 -9.89 -5.29 -2.00
N HIS A 147 -9.11 -5.06 -0.93
CA HIS A 147 -7.74 -4.58 -1.00
C HIS A 147 -6.88 -5.55 -1.82
N ALA A 148 -6.88 -6.84 -1.47
CA ALA A 148 -6.13 -7.89 -2.17
C ALA A 148 -6.42 -7.96 -3.68
N ALA A 149 -7.66 -7.66 -4.09
CA ALA A 149 -8.04 -7.63 -5.51
C ALA A 149 -7.54 -6.38 -6.24
N PHE A 150 -7.58 -5.20 -5.59
CA PHE A 150 -7.42 -3.91 -6.26
C PHE A 150 -6.21 -3.08 -5.82
N TRP A 151 -5.31 -3.65 -5.01
CA TRP A 151 -4.14 -2.92 -4.54
C TRP A 151 -3.30 -2.36 -5.69
N ARG A 152 -2.76 -1.15 -5.51
CA ARG A 152 -1.84 -0.47 -6.43
C ARG A 152 -1.01 0.53 -5.64
N GLY A 153 0.28 0.57 -5.94
CA GLY A 153 1.22 1.41 -5.21
C GLY A 153 1.46 0.92 -3.79
N GLY A 154 2.13 1.76 -3.01
CA GLY A 154 2.74 1.39 -1.75
C GLY A 154 4.15 0.82 -1.93
N THR A 155 4.72 0.36 -0.83
CA THR A 155 6.17 0.19 -0.66
C THR A 155 6.51 -1.22 -0.24
N PHE A 156 7.56 -1.79 -0.84
CA PHE A 156 8.23 -2.98 -0.33
C PHE A 156 9.55 -2.58 0.31
N LEU A 157 9.70 -2.90 1.59
CA LEU A 157 10.95 -2.77 2.34
C LEU A 157 11.35 -4.15 2.88
N TYR A 158 12.50 -4.65 2.47
CA TYR A 158 13.10 -5.86 3.01
C TYR A 158 14.51 -5.57 3.54
N VAL A 159 14.74 -5.92 4.81
CA VAL A 159 16.03 -5.76 5.48
C VAL A 159 16.58 -7.15 5.81
N PRO A 160 17.72 -7.57 5.23
CA PRO A 160 18.27 -8.91 5.43
C PRO A 160 18.74 -9.19 6.86
N LYS A 161 18.93 -10.48 7.19
CA LYS A 161 19.38 -10.92 8.51
C LYS A 161 20.64 -10.19 8.96
N ASN A 162 20.66 -9.72 10.21
CA ASN A 162 21.77 -9.03 10.87
C ASN A 162 22.21 -7.70 10.20
N VAL A 163 21.39 -7.10 9.35
CA VAL A 163 21.67 -5.79 8.74
C VAL A 163 21.10 -4.68 9.60
N ILE A 164 21.92 -3.67 9.90
CA ILE A 164 21.50 -2.44 10.60
C ILE A 164 21.41 -1.32 9.57
N ALA A 165 20.20 -1.08 9.07
CA ALA A 165 19.91 0.03 8.16
C ALA A 165 19.81 1.34 8.97
N ALA A 166 20.98 1.93 9.27
CA ALA A 166 21.10 3.07 10.17
C ALA A 166 20.41 4.35 9.64
N ALA A 167 20.43 4.57 8.33
CA ALA A 167 19.78 5.72 7.71
C ALA A 167 18.28 5.43 7.50
N PRO A 168 17.37 6.35 7.89
CA PRO A 168 15.93 6.12 7.81
C PRO A 168 15.46 6.06 6.36
N LEU A 169 14.40 5.30 6.12
CA LEU A 169 13.71 5.22 4.83
C LEU A 169 12.37 5.95 4.93
N HIS A 170 11.99 6.68 3.89
CA HIS A 170 10.75 7.47 3.88
C HIS A 170 10.00 7.26 2.58
N THR A 171 8.71 6.94 2.68
CA THR A 171 7.79 6.92 1.54
C THR A 171 6.71 7.96 1.71
N VAL A 172 6.30 8.56 0.59
CA VAL A 172 5.21 9.52 0.47
C VAL A 172 4.24 9.01 -0.57
N LEU A 173 2.96 8.92 -0.19
CA LEU A 173 1.88 8.63 -1.09
C LEU A 173 0.88 9.77 -1.15
N TRP A 174 0.80 10.39 -2.33
CA TRP A 174 -0.10 11.50 -2.62
C TRP A 174 -1.30 11.00 -3.44
N SER A 175 -2.49 11.04 -2.84
CA SER A 175 -3.74 10.64 -3.47
C SER A 175 -4.46 11.86 -4.05
N VAL A 176 -4.56 11.97 -5.37
CA VAL A 176 -5.28 13.08 -6.02
C VAL A 176 -6.67 12.69 -6.51
N ASN A 177 -6.88 11.43 -6.87
CA ASN A 177 -8.17 10.96 -7.40
C ASN A 177 -9.10 10.34 -6.34
N GLY A 178 -8.62 10.17 -5.11
CA GLY A 178 -9.39 9.60 -4.00
C GLY A 178 -9.75 8.13 -4.16
N LYS A 179 -9.04 7.36 -5.00
CA LYS A 179 -9.30 5.92 -5.27
C LYS A 179 -8.02 5.13 -5.07
N THR A 180 -7.64 4.92 -3.81
CA THR A 180 -6.32 4.37 -3.48
C THR A 180 -6.42 3.07 -2.67
N PHE A 181 -5.56 2.12 -3.01
CA PHE A 181 -5.51 0.78 -2.40
C PHE A 181 -4.06 0.39 -2.14
N THR A 182 -3.39 1.14 -1.29
CA THR A 182 -1.92 1.12 -1.24
C THR A 182 -1.45 0.06 -0.28
N HIS A 183 -0.43 -0.70 -0.67
CA HIS A 183 0.06 -1.79 0.15
C HIS A 183 1.51 -1.54 0.56
N THR A 184 1.76 -1.47 1.86
CA THR A 184 3.09 -1.34 2.42
C THR A 184 3.47 -2.66 3.09
N LEU A 185 4.49 -3.33 2.55
CA LEU A 185 5.04 -4.57 3.08
C LEU A 185 6.46 -4.32 3.57
N VAL A 186 6.65 -4.40 4.89
CA VAL A 186 7.95 -4.28 5.55
C VAL A 186 8.32 -5.64 6.15
N VAL A 187 9.48 -6.16 5.77
CA VAL A 187 10.04 -7.41 6.28
C VAL A 187 11.40 -7.11 6.89
N VAL A 188 11.51 -7.28 8.19
CA VAL A 188 12.75 -7.08 8.93
C VAL A 188 13.21 -8.44 9.44
N GLU A 189 14.19 -9.02 8.75
CA GLU A 189 14.70 -10.36 9.05
C GLU A 189 15.44 -10.42 10.38
N GLU A 190 15.73 -11.65 10.83
CA GLU A 190 16.33 -11.93 12.13
C GLU A 190 17.57 -11.06 12.42
N GLY A 191 17.60 -10.40 13.57
CA GLY A 191 18.72 -9.55 13.99
C GLY A 191 18.87 -8.24 13.22
N ALA A 192 17.94 -7.88 12.34
CA ALA A 192 18.02 -6.67 11.52
C ALA A 192 17.32 -5.47 12.16
N GLU A 193 17.76 -4.26 11.82
CA GLU A 193 17.23 -3.01 12.39
C GLU A 193 16.97 -1.97 11.30
N VAL A 194 15.84 -1.25 11.39
CA VAL A 194 15.50 -0.16 10.45
C VAL A 194 14.53 0.86 11.05
N VAL A 195 14.63 2.10 10.58
CA VAL A 195 13.63 3.16 10.78
C VAL A 195 12.91 3.43 9.47
N PHE A 196 11.58 3.37 9.49
CA PHE A 196 10.75 3.57 8.31
C PHE A 196 9.59 4.53 8.58
N MET A 197 9.50 5.56 7.75
CA MET A 197 8.45 6.57 7.76
C MET A 197 7.54 6.37 6.55
N ASP A 198 6.23 6.33 6.80
CA ASP A 198 5.22 5.99 5.82
C ASP A 198 4.12 7.05 5.84
N GLU A 199 4.21 7.99 4.90
CA GLU A 199 3.38 9.19 4.86
C GLU A 199 2.33 9.07 3.76
N TYR A 200 1.07 9.31 4.13
CA TYR A 200 -0.07 9.32 3.23
C TYR A 200 -0.78 10.66 3.33
N ALA A 201 -1.10 11.26 2.19
CA ALA A 201 -1.93 12.44 2.14
C ALA A 201 -2.84 12.41 0.91
N SER A 202 -3.89 13.22 0.92
CA SER A 202 -4.75 13.41 -0.25
C SER A 202 -5.09 14.85 -0.53
N ALA A 203 -5.40 15.14 -1.79
CA ALA A 203 -6.04 16.39 -2.15
C ALA A 203 -7.42 16.49 -1.49
N ASP A 204 -7.77 17.68 -1.02
CA ASP A 204 -9.14 18.00 -0.63
C ASP A 204 -9.97 18.21 -1.89
N ASN A 205 -10.89 17.28 -2.14
CA ASN A 205 -11.82 17.32 -3.27
C ASN A 205 -13.26 17.31 -2.77
N ASP A 206 -14.19 17.78 -3.61
CA ASP A 206 -15.64 17.75 -3.30
C ASP A 206 -16.23 16.33 -3.37
N ASP A 207 -15.68 15.47 -4.22
CA ASP A 207 -16.15 14.09 -4.41
C ASP A 207 -15.64 13.17 -3.29
N SER A 208 -16.46 12.21 -2.86
CA SER A 208 -16.06 11.25 -1.84
C SER A 208 -15.01 10.27 -2.38
N GLY A 209 -13.92 10.10 -1.63
CA GLY A 209 -12.88 9.12 -1.96
C GLY A 209 -12.89 7.91 -1.02
N LEU A 210 -12.23 6.84 -1.46
CA LEU A 210 -11.90 5.66 -0.69
C LEU A 210 -10.39 5.44 -0.72
N HIS A 211 -9.78 5.45 0.45
CA HIS A 211 -8.49 4.82 0.70
C HIS A 211 -8.74 3.48 1.43
N ASN A 212 -8.35 2.37 0.82
CA ASN A 212 -8.39 1.06 1.46
C ASN A 212 -6.96 0.50 1.49
N GLY A 213 -6.22 0.85 2.55
CA GLY A 213 -4.80 0.58 2.68
C GLY A 213 -4.51 -0.72 3.42
N ALA A 214 -3.33 -1.27 3.22
CA ALA A 214 -2.82 -2.35 4.09
C ALA A 214 -1.35 -2.11 4.40
N VAL A 215 -0.99 -2.33 5.66
CA VAL A 215 0.39 -2.25 6.14
C VAL A 215 0.72 -3.57 6.83
N GLU A 216 1.67 -4.32 6.28
CA GLU A 216 2.20 -5.55 6.84
C GLU A 216 3.61 -5.30 7.39
N LEU A 217 3.76 -5.36 8.72
CA LEU A 217 5.04 -5.19 9.40
C LEU A 217 5.51 -6.53 9.97
N LEU A 218 6.33 -7.26 9.21
CA LEU A 218 6.82 -8.58 9.55
C LEU A 218 8.21 -8.48 10.18
N VAL A 219 8.26 -8.37 11.51
CA VAL A 219 9.50 -8.25 12.29
C VAL A 219 9.88 -9.60 12.88
N ARG A 220 11.05 -10.14 12.50
CA ARG A 220 11.52 -11.48 12.92
C ARG A 220 12.29 -11.45 14.24
N ASP A 221 12.76 -12.60 14.69
CA ASP A 221 13.45 -12.77 15.97
C ASP A 221 14.65 -11.83 16.10
N ASN A 222 14.78 -11.18 17.26
CA ASN A 222 15.85 -10.21 17.56
C ASN A 222 15.96 -9.04 16.57
N ALA A 223 14.93 -8.80 15.75
CA ALA A 223 14.88 -7.67 14.84
C ALA A 223 14.20 -6.46 15.49
N SER A 224 14.46 -5.26 14.96
CA SER A 224 13.90 -4.00 15.45
C SER A 224 13.38 -3.15 14.29
N LEU A 225 12.17 -2.63 14.45
CA LEU A 225 11.55 -1.68 13.51
C LEU A 225 11.02 -0.49 14.29
N ILE A 226 11.44 0.71 13.88
CA ILE A 226 10.74 1.94 14.23
C ILE A 226 9.88 2.33 13.03
N TYR A 227 8.56 2.20 13.17
CA TYR A 227 7.59 2.59 12.16
C TYR A 227 6.85 3.85 12.57
N ALA A 228 6.83 4.85 11.69
CA ALA A 228 6.03 6.06 11.85
C ALA A 228 5.08 6.20 10.66
N GLY A 229 3.79 5.96 10.90
CA GLY A 229 2.73 6.20 9.92
C GLY A 229 2.15 7.61 10.09
N LEU A 230 2.22 8.43 9.03
CA LEU A 230 1.63 9.77 8.99
C LEU A 230 0.47 9.76 8.00
N GLN A 231 -0.69 10.28 8.40
CA GLN A 231 -1.89 10.28 7.57
C GLN A 231 -2.56 11.64 7.65
N ASP A 232 -2.57 12.35 6.52
CA ASP A 232 -3.22 13.65 6.33
C ASP A 232 -4.20 13.56 5.16
N PHE A 233 -5.25 12.78 5.36
CA PHE A 233 -6.31 12.61 4.38
C PHE A 233 -7.33 13.75 4.48
N GLY A 234 -7.79 14.19 3.31
CA GLY A 234 -8.87 15.14 3.17
C GLY A 234 -10.17 14.63 3.79
N SER A 235 -11.01 15.55 4.22
CA SER A 235 -12.26 15.23 4.95
C SER A 235 -13.28 14.41 4.13
N ASN A 236 -13.08 14.33 2.82
CA ASN A 236 -13.87 13.57 1.86
C ASN A 236 -13.43 12.10 1.72
N ILE A 237 -12.30 11.70 2.32
CA ILE A 237 -11.75 10.35 2.19
C ILE A 237 -12.31 9.43 3.27
N TRP A 238 -12.90 8.33 2.82
CA TRP A 238 -13.20 7.18 3.65
C TRP A 238 -11.96 6.29 3.71
N GLN A 239 -11.46 6.04 4.92
CA GLN A 239 -10.27 5.24 5.13
C GLN A 239 -10.60 3.90 5.80
N PHE A 240 -10.11 2.81 5.22
CA PHE A 240 -10.21 1.44 5.72
C PHE A 240 -8.85 0.74 5.70
#